data_AF-A0A6J7ZUI7-F1
#
_entry.id   AF-A0A6J7ZUI7-F1
#
_cell.length_a   1.000
_cell.length_b   1.000
_cell.length_c   1.000
_cell.angle_alpha   90.00
_cell.angle_beta   90.00
_cell.angle_gamma   90.00
#
_symmetry.space_group_name_H-M   'P 1'
#
loop_
_entity.id
_entity.type
_entity.pdbx_description
1 polymer ?
#
loop_
_entity_poly.entity_id
_entity_poly.type
_entity_poly.pdbx_seq_one_letter_code
_entity_poly.pdbx_strand_id
1 'polypeptide(L)'
;MQDMSAEELLLGFRRFIARWGNPKQIISDNGSQFNLASNALEEAWNGVTVDSDVQTYMANEGVQWQFIVELAPWMGGFYERLIAESEAIVNSRPLLYVGDDINSDIIITPAHFLTLNPKTGFPDHQKDDSTDPIYLPQLSSAKTLLLTWKKGQKHLNFWKTWRDEYLLSLRERTANKLRSGRIQCNTPAKVGDKVLIKDNLTRGSWKIGAYVN
;
A
#
# COMPACT_ATOMS: atom_id res chain seq x y z
N MET A 1 14.26 -4.77 -10.52
CA MET A 1 13.77 -3.39 -10.42
C MET A 1 12.80 -3.25 -11.58
N GLN A 2 11.55 -2.88 -11.32
CA GLN A 2 10.57 -2.69 -12.38
C GLN A 2 10.87 -1.34 -13.04
N ASP A 3 11.02 -1.33 -14.37
CA ASP A 3 11.39 -0.15 -15.12
C ASP A 3 10.16 0.77 -15.24
N MET A 4 10.35 2.08 -15.07
CA MET A 4 9.27 3.07 -15.20
C MET A 4 8.92 3.32 -16.68
N SER A 5 8.58 2.27 -17.43
CA SER A 5 8.19 2.33 -18.83
C SER A 5 6.67 2.37 -19.01
N ALA A 6 6.22 2.88 -20.15
CA ALA A 6 4.81 2.87 -20.53
C ALA A 6 4.24 1.43 -20.62
N GLU A 7 5.06 0.44 -21.01
CA GLU A 7 4.63 -0.97 -21.07
C GLU A 7 4.30 -1.53 -19.69
N GLU A 8 5.17 -1.27 -18.70
CA GLU A 8 4.92 -1.70 -17.33
C GLU A 8 3.69 -1.02 -16.74
N LEU A 9 3.47 0.25 -17.09
CA LEU A 9 2.27 0.98 -16.72
C LEU A 9 1.02 0.33 -17.29
N LEU A 10 1.01 0.01 -18.58
CA LEU A 10 -0.12 -0.67 -19.23
C LEU A 10 -0.37 -2.06 -18.63
N LEU A 11 0.68 -2.80 -18.28
CA LEU A 11 0.55 -4.09 -17.61
C LEU A 11 -0.04 -3.94 -16.20
N GLY A 12 0.40 -2.91 -15.46
CA GLY A 12 -0.17 -2.52 -14.17
C GLY A 12 -1.65 -2.16 -14.29
N PHE A 13 -1.99 -1.36 -15.30
CA PHE A 13 -3.35 -0.95 -15.60
C PHE A 13 -4.25 -2.14 -15.96
N ARG A 14 -3.76 -3.09 -16.75
CA ARG A 14 -4.48 -4.35 -17.03
C ARG A 14 -4.79 -5.14 -15.76
N ARG A 15 -3.84 -5.21 -14.82
CA ARG A 15 -4.05 -5.88 -13.52
C ARG A 15 -5.05 -5.13 -12.66
N PHE A 16 -5.05 -3.80 -12.74
CA PHE A 16 -6.03 -2.95 -12.06
C PHE A 16 -7.45 -3.23 -12.57
N ILE A 17 -7.67 -3.18 -13.88
CA ILE A 17 -8.98 -3.48 -14.49
C ILE A 17 -9.45 -4.89 -14.12
N ALA A 18 -8.57 -5.89 -14.19
CA ALA A 18 -8.92 -7.27 -13.86
C ALA A 18 -9.37 -7.46 -12.39
N ARG A 19 -8.95 -6.57 -11.49
CA ARG A 19 -9.30 -6.64 -10.06
C ARG A 19 -10.52 -5.78 -9.71
N TRP A 20 -10.62 -4.59 -10.29
CA TRP A 20 -11.58 -3.56 -9.86
C TRP A 20 -12.67 -3.26 -10.89
N GLY A 21 -12.54 -3.78 -12.11
CA GLY A 21 -13.41 -3.42 -13.23
C GLY A 21 -12.85 -2.24 -14.03
N ASN A 22 -13.55 -1.89 -15.12
CA ASN A 22 -13.10 -0.84 -16.03
C ASN A 22 -13.38 0.55 -15.41
N PRO A 23 -12.37 1.42 -15.24
CA PRO A 23 -12.62 2.78 -14.78
C PRO A 23 -13.27 3.61 -15.88
N LYS A 24 -14.16 4.55 -15.50
CA LYS A 24 -14.76 5.49 -16.45
C LYS A 24 -13.82 6.63 -16.84
N GLN A 25 -12.95 7.03 -15.91
CA GLN A 25 -12.05 8.16 -16.09
C GLN A 25 -10.70 7.89 -15.42
N ILE A 26 -9.62 8.33 -16.07
CA ILE A 26 -8.27 8.37 -15.54
C ILE A 26 -7.80 9.83 -15.56
N ILE A 27 -7.20 10.27 -14.47
CA ILE A 27 -6.58 11.59 -14.37
C ILE A 27 -5.09 11.37 -14.05
N SER A 28 -4.19 11.92 -14.87
CA SER A 28 -2.74 11.82 -14.66
C SER A 28 -2.02 13.15 -14.90
N ASP A 29 -0.75 13.21 -14.52
CA ASP A 29 0.17 14.27 -14.94
C ASP A 29 0.67 14.07 -16.38
N ASN A 30 1.36 15.08 -16.91
CA ASN A 30 1.94 15.05 -18.25
C ASN A 30 3.28 14.29 -18.32
N GLY A 31 3.50 13.33 -17.41
CA GLY A 31 4.65 12.44 -17.47
C GLY A 31 4.72 11.72 -18.82
N SER A 32 5.92 11.61 -19.39
CA SER A 32 6.12 11.02 -20.72
C SER A 32 5.53 9.61 -20.85
N GLN A 33 5.58 8.82 -19.77
CA GLN A 33 5.03 7.47 -19.74
C GLN A 33 3.50 7.44 -19.79
N PHE A 34 2.82 8.41 -19.16
CA PHE A 34 1.37 8.52 -19.21
C PHE A 34 0.90 8.99 -20.59
N ASN A 35 1.61 9.94 -21.18
CA ASN A 35 1.35 10.37 -22.56
C ASN A 35 1.50 9.22 -23.56
N LEU A 36 2.60 8.46 -23.47
CA LEU A 36 2.83 7.28 -24.31
C LEU A 36 1.75 6.21 -24.11
N ALA A 37 1.39 5.92 -22.85
CA ALA A 37 0.36 4.93 -22.55
C ALA A 37 -1.02 5.36 -23.04
N SER A 38 -1.39 6.64 -22.88
CA SER A 38 -2.65 7.19 -23.39
C SER A 38 -2.73 7.06 -24.90
N ASN A 39 -1.68 7.45 -25.62
CA ASN A 39 -1.63 7.33 -27.08
C ASN A 39 -1.73 5.87 -27.54
N ALA A 40 -1.02 4.95 -26.87
CA ALA A 40 -1.09 3.53 -27.19
C ALA A 40 -2.50 2.94 -26.92
N LEU A 41 -3.18 3.44 -25.90
CA LEU A 41 -4.55 3.04 -25.56
C LEU A 41 -5.53 3.55 -26.63
N GLU A 42 -5.39 4.81 -27.07
CA GLU A 42 -6.18 5.40 -28.15
C GLU A 42 -5.95 4.70 -29.49
N GLU A 43 -4.69 4.38 -29.83
CA GLU A 43 -4.37 3.59 -31.03
C GLU A 43 -4.99 2.19 -30.97
N ALA A 44 -4.91 1.52 -29.82
CA ALA A 44 -5.53 0.21 -29.63
C ALA A 44 -7.05 0.29 -29.77
N TRP A 45 -7.69 1.35 -29.28
CA TRP A 45 -9.13 1.56 -29.46
C TRP A 45 -9.49 1.83 -30.90
N ASN A 46 -8.75 2.70 -31.59
CA ASN A 46 -8.95 3.02 -33.00
C ASN A 46 -8.71 1.80 -33.91
N GLY A 47 -7.84 0.86 -33.52
CA GLY A 47 -7.57 -0.36 -34.27
C GLY A 47 -8.65 -1.46 -34.16
N VAL A 48 -9.48 -1.44 -33.11
CA VAL A 48 -10.54 -2.45 -32.88
C VAL A 48 -11.88 -2.08 -33.57
N THR A 49 -11.90 -0.95 -34.29
CA THR A 49 -13.07 -0.27 -34.89
C THR A 49 -13.77 -0.99 -36.06
N VAL A 50 -13.54 -2.28 -36.30
CA VAL A 50 -14.14 -2.98 -37.46
C VAL A 50 -15.62 -3.31 -37.24
N ASP A 51 -16.11 -3.37 -36.00
CA ASP A 51 -17.47 -3.79 -35.66
C ASP A 51 -18.27 -2.67 -34.97
N SER A 52 -19.46 -2.32 -35.50
CA SER A 52 -20.26 -1.18 -35.02
C SER A 52 -20.81 -1.37 -33.62
N ASP A 53 -21.08 -2.62 -33.23
CA ASP A 53 -21.59 -2.92 -31.89
C ASP A 53 -20.49 -2.74 -30.84
N VAL A 54 -19.26 -3.12 -31.20
CA VAL A 54 -18.07 -2.91 -30.37
C VAL A 54 -17.75 -1.42 -30.26
N GLN A 55 -17.88 -0.65 -31.35
CA GLN A 55 -17.72 0.82 -31.31
C GLN A 55 -18.74 1.48 -30.37
N THR A 56 -20.01 1.05 -30.44
CA THR A 56 -21.08 1.62 -29.60
C THR A 56 -20.86 1.28 -28.12
N TYR A 57 -20.45 0.04 -27.82
CA TYR A 57 -20.09 -0.35 -26.47
C TYR A 57 -18.85 0.40 -25.97
N MET A 58 -17.82 0.55 -26.79
CA MET A 58 -16.58 1.28 -26.44
C MET A 58 -16.80 2.78 -26.29
N ALA A 59 -17.69 3.40 -27.07
CA ALA A 59 -18.04 4.81 -26.89
C ALA A 59 -18.77 5.05 -25.55
N ASN A 60 -19.57 4.08 -25.10
CA ASN A 60 -20.33 4.16 -23.85
C ASN A 60 -19.54 3.75 -22.61
N GLU A 61 -18.65 2.75 -22.73
CA GLU A 61 -17.88 2.16 -21.62
C GLU A 61 -16.36 2.42 -21.72
N GLY A 62 -15.95 3.28 -22.65
CA GLY A 62 -14.56 3.65 -22.87
C GLY A 62 -13.97 4.43 -21.70
N VAL A 63 -12.66 4.30 -21.51
CA VAL A 63 -11.95 5.00 -20.44
C VAL A 63 -11.61 6.39 -20.92
N GLN A 64 -12.10 7.44 -20.27
CA GLN A 64 -11.69 8.80 -20.60
C GLN A 64 -10.38 9.15 -19.89
N TRP A 65 -9.32 9.39 -20.65
CA TRP A 65 -8.04 9.84 -20.08
C TRP A 65 -7.96 11.37 -20.10
N GLN A 66 -7.71 11.98 -18.94
CA GLN A 66 -7.57 13.42 -18.80
C GLN A 66 -6.24 13.77 -18.15
N PHE A 67 -5.53 14.72 -18.75
CA PHE A 67 -4.31 15.27 -18.19
C PHE A 67 -4.59 16.53 -17.36
N ILE A 68 -3.91 16.67 -16.22
CA ILE A 68 -3.96 17.91 -15.44
C ILE A 68 -3.26 19.04 -16.18
N VAL A 69 -3.64 20.28 -15.84
CA VAL A 69 -3.01 21.48 -16.40
C VAL A 69 -1.53 21.50 -16.03
N GLU A 70 -0.68 21.80 -17.02
CA GLU A 70 0.74 21.98 -16.81
C GLU A 70 1.01 23.03 -15.71
N LEU A 71 1.92 22.71 -14.79
CA LEU A 71 2.31 23.61 -13.70
C LEU A 71 1.17 24.01 -12.76
N ALA A 72 0.15 23.15 -12.57
CA ALA A 72 -0.87 23.31 -11.54
C ALA A 72 -0.47 22.57 -10.24
N PRO A 73 0.39 23.14 -9.37
CA PRO A 73 0.92 22.45 -8.18
C PRO A 73 -0.18 22.07 -7.18
N TRP A 74 -1.32 22.76 -7.18
CA TRP A 74 -2.43 22.44 -6.28
C TRP A 74 -3.11 21.10 -6.62
N MET A 75 -3.15 20.72 -7.91
CA MET A 75 -3.65 19.41 -8.34
C MET A 75 -2.66 18.31 -7.98
N GLY A 76 -1.35 18.57 -8.13
CA GLY A 76 -0.30 17.67 -7.68
C GLY A 76 -0.32 17.44 -6.16
N GLY A 77 -0.55 18.50 -5.38
CA GLY A 77 -0.57 18.45 -3.92
C GLY A 77 -1.59 17.48 -3.32
N PHE A 78 -2.72 17.22 -4.00
CA PHE A 78 -3.66 16.19 -3.56
C PHE A 78 -3.04 14.79 -3.64
N TYR A 79 -2.44 14.44 -4.79
CA TYR A 79 -1.80 13.14 -4.98
C TYR A 79 -0.57 12.97 -4.09
N GLU A 80 0.23 14.03 -3.91
CA GLU A 80 1.37 14.02 -2.99
C GLU A 80 0.93 13.72 -1.55
N ARG A 81 -0.15 14.35 -1.08
CA ARG A 81 -0.70 14.07 0.26
C ARG A 81 -1.19 12.63 0.37
N LEU A 82 -1.91 12.13 -0.62
CA LEU A 82 -2.41 10.75 -0.63
C LEU A 82 -1.26 9.73 -0.60
N ILE A 83 -0.20 9.98 -1.37
CA ILE A 83 1.00 9.14 -1.38
C ILE A 83 1.71 9.22 -0.02
N ALA A 84 1.86 10.41 0.54
CA ALA A 84 2.48 10.61 1.85
C ALA A 84 1.68 9.92 2.97
N GLU A 85 0.34 9.97 2.94
CA GLU A 85 -0.52 9.24 3.86
C GLU A 85 -0.38 7.72 3.69
N SER A 86 -0.37 7.26 2.45
CA SER A 86 -0.18 5.83 2.14
C SER A 86 1.18 5.33 2.63
N GLU A 87 2.24 6.12 2.43
CA GLU A 87 3.57 5.86 2.96
C GLU A 87 3.57 5.85 4.48
N ALA A 88 2.94 6.84 5.13
CA ALA A 88 2.84 6.89 6.59
C ALA A 88 2.11 5.66 7.15
N ILE A 89 1.04 5.21 6.49
CA ILE A 89 0.32 3.98 6.86
C ILE A 89 1.24 2.77 6.70
N VAL A 90 1.95 2.64 5.58
CA VAL A 90 2.87 1.51 5.35
C VAL A 90 4.00 1.52 6.38
N ASN A 91 4.56 2.69 6.66
CA ASN A 91 5.68 2.88 7.58
C ASN A 91 5.29 2.73 9.05
N SER A 92 4.01 2.91 9.40
CA SER A 92 3.48 2.67 10.75
C SER A 92 2.99 1.23 10.98
N ARG A 93 2.93 0.40 9.95
CA ARG A 93 2.48 -1.00 10.09
C ARG A 93 3.47 -1.82 10.92
N PRO A 94 2.98 -2.63 11.88
CA PRO A 94 3.80 -3.62 12.58
C PRO A 94 4.44 -4.62 11.60
N LEU A 95 5.75 -4.83 11.71
CA LEU A 95 6.48 -5.88 11.00
C LEU A 95 6.39 -7.26 11.68
N LEU A 96 6.05 -7.23 12.96
CA LEU A 96 5.92 -8.36 13.87
C LEU A 96 4.47 -8.51 14.33
N TYR A 97 4.16 -9.69 14.88
CA TYR A 97 2.90 -9.92 15.55
C TYR A 97 2.80 -9.00 16.76
N VAL A 98 1.66 -8.31 16.89
CA VAL A 98 1.35 -7.49 18.07
C VAL A 98 0.65 -8.43 19.05
N GLY A 99 1.32 -8.73 20.17
CA GLY A 99 0.75 -9.53 21.24
C GLY A 99 -0.20 -8.72 22.12
N ASP A 100 -1.07 -9.42 22.86
CA ASP A 100 -2.06 -8.81 23.76
C ASP A 100 -1.46 -8.32 25.10
N ASP A 101 -0.16 -8.52 25.33
CA ASP A 101 0.48 -8.12 26.59
C ASP A 101 0.74 -6.61 26.60
N ILE A 102 0.25 -5.94 27.64
CA ILE A 102 0.42 -4.50 27.89
C ILE A 102 1.90 -4.16 28.11
N ASN A 103 2.72 -5.14 28.49
CA ASN A 103 4.17 -5.01 28.63
C ASN A 103 4.95 -5.49 27.40
N SER A 104 4.28 -5.84 26.30
CA SER A 104 4.97 -6.22 25.07
C SER A 104 5.68 -5.00 24.47
N ASP A 105 6.99 -4.96 24.71
CA ASP A 105 7.87 -3.86 24.39
C ASP A 105 7.95 -3.64 22.87
N ILE A 106 7.66 -2.41 22.46
CA ILE A 106 8.05 -1.79 21.17
C ILE A 106 7.63 -2.60 19.93
N ILE A 107 6.49 -2.21 19.36
CA ILE A 107 6.08 -2.64 18.02
C ILE A 107 7.11 -2.14 17.00
N ILE A 108 7.88 -3.04 16.40
CA ILE A 108 8.78 -2.69 15.29
C ILE A 108 7.93 -2.38 14.05
N THR A 109 8.14 -1.19 13.48
CA THR A 109 7.54 -0.74 12.21
C THR A 109 8.63 -0.29 11.24
N PRO A 110 8.39 -0.21 9.92
CA PRO A 110 9.38 0.29 8.97
C PRO A 110 9.89 1.71 9.32
N ALA A 111 9.03 2.56 9.89
CA ALA A 111 9.41 3.90 10.32
C ALA A 111 10.53 3.91 11.38
N HIS A 112 10.72 2.82 12.15
CA HIS A 112 11.81 2.71 13.12
C HIS A 112 13.20 2.71 12.45
N PHE A 113 13.30 2.28 11.19
CA PHE A 113 14.54 2.33 10.42
C PHE A 113 14.86 3.75 9.92
N LEU A 114 13.82 4.54 9.62
CA LEU A 114 13.95 5.89 9.04
C LEU A 114 14.10 6.96 10.12
N THR A 115 13.21 6.90 11.11
CA THR A 115 13.15 7.79 12.25
C THR A 115 13.33 6.91 13.47
N LEU A 116 14.52 6.97 14.07
CA LEU A 116 14.91 6.14 15.21
C LEU A 116 13.87 6.13 16.35
N ASN A 117 12.98 7.12 16.41
CA ASN A 117 11.79 7.16 17.24
C ASN A 117 10.57 7.58 16.40
N PRO A 118 9.88 6.65 15.73
CA PRO A 118 8.75 7.01 14.89
C PRO A 118 7.57 7.40 15.77
N LYS A 119 6.98 8.55 15.49
CA LYS A 119 5.73 8.98 16.12
C LYS A 119 4.60 8.11 15.57
N THR A 120 4.45 6.93 16.14
CA THR A 120 3.36 6.01 15.85
C THR A 120 2.24 6.31 16.84
N GLY A 121 1.08 6.72 16.33
CA GLY A 121 -0.06 7.11 17.15
C GLY A 121 -0.83 8.27 16.53
N PHE A 122 -2.07 8.45 16.97
CA PHE A 122 -2.84 9.65 16.64
C PHE A 122 -2.09 10.87 17.19
N PRO A 123 -2.04 12.00 16.46
CA PRO A 123 -1.63 13.26 17.05
C PRO A 123 -2.46 13.45 18.32
N ASP A 124 -1.79 13.67 19.44
CA ASP A 124 -2.49 13.96 20.68
C ASP A 124 -3.30 15.24 20.47
N HIS A 125 -4.61 15.10 20.28
CA HIS A 125 -5.55 16.21 20.07
C HIS A 125 -5.77 17.04 21.34
N GLN A 126 -5.08 16.74 22.45
CA GLN A 126 -5.11 17.54 23.67
C GLN A 126 -4.18 18.76 23.65
N LYS A 127 -3.60 19.14 22.50
CA LYS A 127 -3.00 20.47 22.37
C LYS A 127 -4.08 21.43 21.89
N ASP A 128 -4.67 22.11 22.86
CA ASP A 128 -5.46 23.31 22.64
C ASP A 128 -4.59 24.32 21.89
N ASP A 129 -4.80 24.45 20.58
CA ASP A 129 -4.05 25.37 19.68
C ASP A 129 -4.26 26.86 20.05
N SER A 130 -5.07 27.15 21.07
CA SER A 130 -5.23 28.50 21.63
C SER A 130 -4.11 28.93 22.58
N THR A 131 -3.24 28.01 23.01
CA THR A 131 -2.17 28.30 23.97
C THR A 131 -0.81 28.19 23.29
N ASP A 132 -0.09 29.31 23.19
CA ASP A 132 1.31 29.31 22.78
C ASP A 132 2.08 28.23 23.58
N PRO A 133 2.96 27.43 22.94
CA PRO A 133 3.71 26.40 23.64
C PRO A 133 4.46 27.06 24.80
N ILE A 134 4.20 26.59 26.03
CA ILE A 134 4.86 27.05 27.25
C ILE A 134 6.35 27.18 26.95
N TYR A 135 6.88 28.41 27.08
CA TYR A 135 8.29 28.69 26.85
C TYR A 135 9.12 27.80 27.78
N LEU A 136 9.67 26.72 27.20
CA LEU A 136 10.63 25.89 27.90
C LEU A 136 11.98 26.61 27.79
N PRO A 137 12.65 26.95 28.91
CA PRO A 137 13.97 27.55 28.84
C PRO A 137 14.89 26.66 28.01
N GLN A 138 15.69 27.27 27.13
CA GLN A 138 16.72 26.60 26.33
C GLN A 138 17.52 25.66 27.26
N LEU A 139 17.27 24.36 27.12
CA LEU A 139 17.96 23.33 27.91
C LEU A 139 19.47 23.51 27.69
N SER A 140 20.25 23.48 28.77
CA SER A 140 21.71 23.52 28.63
C SER A 140 22.17 22.40 27.68
N SER A 141 23.20 22.67 26.87
CA SER A 141 23.72 21.72 25.88
C SER A 141 23.95 20.31 26.48
N ALA A 142 24.44 20.25 27.72
CA ALA A 142 24.64 19.00 28.46
C ALA A 142 23.33 18.26 28.81
N LYS A 143 22.28 18.97 29.24
CA LYS A 143 21.00 18.35 29.59
C LYS A 143 20.26 17.85 28.35
N THR A 144 20.39 18.57 27.24
CA THR A 144 19.91 18.15 25.91
C THR A 144 20.63 16.89 25.44
N LEU A 145 21.97 16.84 25.54
CA LEU A 145 22.75 15.65 25.21
C LEU A 145 22.35 14.44 26.05
N LEU A 146 22.13 14.61 27.35
CA LEU A 146 21.73 13.52 28.23
C LEU A 146 20.32 13.00 27.91
N LEU A 147 19.37 13.88 27.58
CA LEU A 147 18.04 13.48 27.14
C LEU A 147 18.08 12.77 25.78
N THR A 148 18.87 13.27 24.83
CA THR A 148 19.08 12.64 23.52
C THR A 148 19.76 11.28 23.67
N TRP A 149 20.75 11.15 24.56
CA TRP A 149 21.41 9.89 24.88
C TRP A 149 20.43 8.88 25.50
N LYS A 150 19.64 9.29 26.49
CA LYS A 150 18.60 8.45 27.11
C LYS A 150 17.53 8.02 26.10
N LYS A 151 17.11 8.91 25.19
CA LYS A 151 16.24 8.55 24.06
C LYS A 151 16.94 7.53 23.14
N GLY A 152 18.23 7.74 22.90
CA GLY A 152 19.10 6.87 22.09
C GLY A 152 19.20 5.44 22.59
N GLN A 153 19.15 5.22 23.91
CA GLN A 153 19.20 3.89 24.52
C GLN A 153 18.01 3.00 24.13
N LYS A 154 16.83 3.59 23.83
CA LYS A 154 15.68 2.83 23.32
C LYS A 154 15.99 2.14 21.98
N HIS A 155 16.94 2.65 21.20
CA HIS A 155 17.36 2.05 19.93
C HIS A 155 18.20 0.78 20.11
N LEU A 156 18.87 0.60 21.25
CA LEU A 156 19.56 -0.66 21.55
C LEU A 156 18.57 -1.81 21.71
N ASN A 157 17.38 -1.51 22.24
CA ASN A 157 16.29 -2.49 22.33
C ASN A 157 15.70 -2.78 20.94
N PHE A 158 15.55 -1.77 20.07
CA PHE A 158 15.15 -1.98 18.67
C PHE A 158 16.05 -3.01 17.97
N TRP A 159 17.37 -2.87 18.04
CA TRP A 159 18.27 -3.80 17.35
C TRP A 159 18.27 -5.22 17.94
N LYS A 160 18.02 -5.34 19.25
CA LYS A 160 17.81 -6.64 19.90
C LYS A 160 16.53 -7.29 19.40
N THR A 161 15.40 -6.61 19.50
CA THR A 161 14.10 -7.11 19.02
C THR A 161 14.12 -7.39 17.50
N TRP A 162 14.79 -6.55 16.71
CA TRP A 162 14.95 -6.79 15.27
C TRP A 162 15.70 -8.10 14.97
N ARG A 163 16.80 -8.36 15.70
CA ARG A 163 17.57 -9.58 15.52
C ARG A 163 16.82 -10.80 16.04
N ASP A 164 16.29 -10.69 17.25
CA ASP A 164 15.82 -11.84 18.01
C ASP A 164 14.39 -12.24 17.65
N GLU A 165 13.56 -11.30 17.17
CA GLU A 165 12.17 -11.60 16.78
C GLU A 165 11.95 -11.47 15.28
N TYR A 166 12.35 -10.34 14.66
CA TYR A 166 12.05 -10.10 13.25
C TYR A 166 12.79 -11.06 12.33
N LEU A 167 14.10 -11.27 12.52
CA LEU A 167 14.85 -12.23 11.69
C LEU A 167 14.36 -13.68 11.89
N LEU A 168 13.98 -14.07 13.11
CA LEU A 168 13.37 -15.39 13.35
C LEU A 168 12.04 -15.53 12.59
N SER A 169 11.18 -14.51 12.63
CA SER A 169 9.92 -14.50 11.89
C SER A 169 10.13 -14.59 10.36
N LEU A 170 11.22 -14.01 9.83
CA LEU A 170 11.57 -14.10 8.41
C LEU A 170 12.05 -15.50 8.02
N ARG A 171 12.83 -16.15 8.89
CA ARG A 171 13.26 -17.54 8.70
C ARG A 171 12.05 -18.47 8.60
N GLU A 172 11.09 -18.32 9.51
CA GLU A 172 9.84 -19.11 9.50
C GLU A 172 9.02 -18.87 8.23
N ARG A 173 8.80 -17.60 7.86
CA ARG A 173 8.08 -17.23 6.64
C ARG A 173 8.75 -17.77 5.37
N THR A 174 10.07 -17.69 5.28
CA THR A 174 10.84 -18.14 4.11
C THR A 174 10.86 -19.66 4.02
N ALA A 175 11.03 -20.37 5.14
CA ALA A 175 10.91 -21.82 5.20
C ALA A 175 9.53 -22.31 4.71
N ASN A 176 8.46 -21.57 5.05
CA ASN A 176 7.11 -21.88 4.59
C ASN A 176 6.89 -21.57 3.10
N LYS A 177 7.48 -20.48 2.57
CA LYS A 177 7.42 -20.15 1.13
C LYS A 177 8.17 -21.14 0.25
N LEU A 178 9.34 -21.60 0.67
CA LEU A 178 10.14 -22.57 -0.08
C LEU A 178 9.51 -23.97 -0.13
N ARG A 179 8.62 -24.28 0.82
CA ARG A 179 7.80 -25.51 0.82
C ARG A 179 6.55 -25.40 -0.06
N SER A 180 6.19 -24.20 -0.50
CA SER A 180 5.02 -23.97 -1.33
C SER A 180 5.39 -24.08 -2.81
N GLY A 181 5.39 -25.29 -3.36
CA GLY A 181 4.93 -25.45 -4.75
C GLY A 181 3.53 -24.82 -4.89
N ARG A 182 3.08 -24.45 -6.09
CA ARG A 182 1.66 -24.11 -6.30
C ARG A 182 0.84 -25.19 -5.59
N ILE A 183 0.10 -24.81 -4.54
CA ILE A 183 -0.75 -25.75 -3.82
C ILE A 183 -1.87 -26.15 -4.78
N GLN A 184 -1.61 -27.13 -5.63
CA GLN A 184 -2.64 -27.91 -6.28
C GLN A 184 -3.08 -28.92 -5.23
N CYS A 185 -4.02 -28.49 -4.38
CA CYS A 185 -4.77 -29.43 -3.56
C CYS A 185 -5.65 -30.25 -4.50
N ASN A 186 -5.13 -31.36 -5.02
CA ASN A 186 -5.93 -32.37 -5.73
C ASN A 186 -6.74 -33.23 -4.76
N THR A 187 -6.72 -32.90 -3.47
CA THR A 187 -7.63 -33.50 -2.48
C THR A 187 -9.06 -33.02 -2.75
N PRO A 188 -10.01 -33.94 -2.98
CA PRO A 188 -11.41 -33.58 -3.11
C PRO A 188 -11.89 -32.92 -1.80
N ALA A 189 -12.79 -31.94 -1.93
CA ALA A 189 -13.35 -31.22 -0.78
C ALA A 189 -14.05 -32.22 0.17
N LYS A 190 -13.80 -32.09 1.47
CA LYS A 190 -14.46 -32.88 2.51
C LYS A 190 -15.66 -32.11 3.05
N VAL A 191 -16.68 -32.84 3.48
CA VAL A 191 -17.86 -32.25 4.12
C VAL A 191 -17.42 -31.40 5.31
N GLY A 192 -17.79 -30.12 5.30
CA GLY A 192 -17.40 -29.13 6.32
C GLY A 192 -16.26 -28.17 5.90
N ASP A 193 -15.59 -28.41 4.77
CA ASP A 193 -14.56 -27.49 4.28
C ASP A 193 -15.17 -26.15 3.83
N LYS A 194 -14.51 -25.03 4.18
CA LYS A 194 -14.90 -23.70 3.69
C LYS A 194 -14.42 -23.52 2.26
N VAL A 195 -15.35 -23.34 1.34
CA VAL A 195 -15.10 -23.20 -0.10
C VAL A 195 -15.56 -21.84 -0.60
N LEU A 196 -14.88 -21.31 -1.62
CA LEU A 196 -15.35 -20.13 -2.35
C LEU A 196 -16.25 -20.58 -3.50
N ILE A 197 -17.47 -20.06 -3.53
CA ILE A 197 -18.43 -20.34 -4.59
C ILE A 197 -18.14 -19.37 -5.74
N LYS A 198 -17.69 -19.91 -6.87
CA LYS A 198 -17.47 -19.12 -8.08
C LYS A 198 -18.81 -18.63 -8.62
N ASP A 199 -18.97 -17.32 -8.67
CA ASP A 199 -20.11 -16.63 -9.29
C ASP A 199 -19.61 -15.77 -10.46
N ASN A 200 -20.53 -15.16 -11.22
CA ASN A 200 -20.23 -14.21 -12.30
C ASN A 200 -19.65 -12.87 -11.79
N LEU A 201 -19.63 -12.66 -10.48
CA LEU A 201 -19.02 -11.50 -9.83
C LEU A 201 -17.49 -11.60 -9.81
N THR A 202 -16.83 -10.45 -9.60
CA THR A 202 -15.38 -10.40 -9.45
C THR A 202 -14.92 -11.25 -8.26
N ARG A 203 -13.70 -11.78 -8.35
CA ARG A 203 -13.15 -12.77 -7.41
C ARG A 203 -13.19 -12.34 -5.92
N GLY A 204 -13.16 -11.03 -5.64
CA GLY A 204 -13.23 -10.49 -4.29
C GLY A 204 -14.62 -10.55 -3.64
N SER A 205 -15.66 -10.77 -4.45
CA SER A 205 -17.07 -10.78 -4.02
C SER A 205 -17.66 -12.18 -3.97
N TRP A 206 -16.85 -13.22 -4.17
CA TRP A 206 -17.31 -14.61 -4.12
C TRP A 206 -17.74 -14.99 -2.71
N LYS A 207 -18.92 -15.60 -2.61
CA LYS A 207 -19.48 -16.05 -1.34
C LYS A 207 -18.67 -17.22 -0.80
N ILE A 208 -18.45 -17.20 0.51
CA ILE A 208 -17.85 -18.32 1.24
C ILE A 208 -18.99 -19.24 1.67
N GLY A 209 -18.90 -20.52 1.32
CA GLY A 209 -19.83 -21.56 1.74
C GLY A 209 -19.11 -22.70 2.47
N ALA A 210 -19.87 -23.58 3.10
CA ALA A 210 -19.37 -24.86 3.58
C ALA A 210 -19.75 -25.94 2.57
N TYR A 211 -18.83 -26.84 2.24
CA TYR A 211 -19.13 -27.97 1.38
C TYR A 211 -20.01 -28.98 2.13
N VAL A 212 -21.18 -29.27 1.57
CA VAL A 212 -22.12 -30.30 2.03
C VAL A 212 -22.34 -31.24 0.85
N ASN A 213 -22.33 -32.54 1.11
CA ASN A 213 -22.52 -33.58 0.09
C ASN A 213 -23.97 -33.62 -0.40
#